data_AF-A0A8C0HGS7-F1
#
_entry.id   AF-A0A8C0HGS7-F1
#
_cell.length_a   1.000
_cell.length_b   1.000
_cell.length_c   1.000
_cell.angle_alpha   90.00
_cell.angle_beta   90.00
_cell.angle_gamma   90.00
#
_symmetry.space_group_name_H-M   'P 1'
#
loop_
_entity.id
_entity.type
_entity.pdbx_description
1 polymer ?
#
loop_
_entity_poly.entity_id
_entity_poly.type
_entity_poly.pdbx_seq_one_letter_code
_entity_poly.pdbx_strand_id
1 'polypeptide(L)'
;MIWEYGVKVIAMACREVEMGKKKCERYWPLKQEPLQIGPFSIIQVPRRSYVIVRTLSVSFQNEERPLTHFQYVAWPDRGIPDNYSHFLEMIEHVRLKQGDDSAPICVHCR
;
A
#
# COMPACT_ATOMS: atom_id res chain seq x y z
N MET A 1 -3.69 11.08 10.23
CA MET A 1 -2.54 10.16 10.02
C MET A 1 -1.84 10.33 8.67
N ILE A 2 -2.21 9.65 7.57
CA ILE A 2 -1.42 9.67 6.31
C ILE A 2 -1.16 11.11 5.82
N TRP A 3 -2.23 11.91 5.71
CA TRP A 3 -2.15 13.31 5.30
C TRP A 3 -1.37 14.19 6.28
N GLU A 4 -1.76 14.13 7.55
CA GLU A 4 -1.21 14.93 8.65
C GLU A 4 0.29 14.75 8.84
N TYR A 5 0.80 13.52 8.76
CA TYR A 5 2.22 13.22 8.89
C TYR A 5 2.97 13.24 7.55
N GLY A 6 2.32 13.66 6.45
CA GLY A 6 2.95 13.76 5.14
C GLY A 6 3.47 12.43 4.59
N VAL A 7 2.84 11.31 4.97
CA VAL A 7 3.29 9.97 4.56
C VAL A 7 3.24 9.84 3.04
N LYS A 8 4.38 9.47 2.45
CA LYS A 8 4.52 9.25 1.00
C LYS A 8 4.46 7.78 0.60
N VAL A 9 4.74 6.87 1.54
CA VAL A 9 4.84 5.43 1.28
C VAL A 9 4.06 4.64 2.34
N ILE A 10 3.22 3.72 1.87
CA ILE A 10 2.57 2.68 2.69
C ILE A 10 3.16 1.32 2.32
N ALA A 11 3.54 0.53 3.31
CA ALA A 11 3.88 -0.88 3.17
C ALA A 11 2.84 -1.75 3.92
N MET A 12 2.09 -2.54 3.17
CA MET A 12 1.06 -3.46 3.68
C MET A 12 1.54 -4.90 3.52
N ALA A 13 1.50 -5.69 4.59
CA ALA A 13 2.02 -7.07 4.59
C ALA A 13 0.92 -8.14 4.79
N CYS A 14 -0.30 -7.88 4.34
CA CYS A 14 -1.41 -8.85 4.40
C CYS A 14 -2.35 -8.72 3.19
N ARG A 15 -3.21 -9.72 3.00
CA ARG A 15 -4.35 -9.64 2.07
C ARG A 15 -5.56 -8.98 2.74
N GLU A 16 -6.55 -8.61 1.94
CA GLU A 16 -7.86 -8.18 2.45
C GLU A 16 -8.58 -9.33 3.17
N VAL A 17 -8.46 -10.55 2.63
CA VAL A 17 -9.07 -11.78 3.15
C VAL A 17 -8.04 -12.90 3.11
N GLU A 18 -7.94 -13.64 4.21
CA GLU A 18 -7.09 -14.82 4.35
C GLU A 18 -7.88 -15.94 5.03
N MET A 19 -7.87 -17.14 4.44
CA MET A 19 -8.65 -18.30 4.90
C MET A 19 -10.14 -17.98 5.20
N GLY A 20 -10.77 -17.14 4.36
CA GLY A 20 -12.17 -16.73 4.51
C GLY A 20 -12.44 -15.71 5.63
N LYS A 21 -11.40 -15.25 6.34
CA LYS A 21 -11.51 -14.23 7.39
C LYS A 21 -11.04 -12.88 6.85
N LYS A 22 -11.82 -11.83 7.12
CA LYS A 22 -11.47 -10.46 6.76
C LYS A 22 -10.30 -9.98 7.62
N LYS A 23 -9.22 -9.57 6.97
CA LYS A 23 -7.99 -9.08 7.60
C LYS A 23 -7.89 -7.56 7.49
N CYS A 24 -8.07 -6.97 6.32
CA CYS A 24 -7.96 -5.53 6.15
C CYS A 24 -9.17 -4.99 5.39
N GLU A 25 -9.70 -3.85 5.83
CA GLU A 25 -10.62 -3.08 4.98
C GLU A 25 -9.83 -2.54 3.79
N ARG A 26 -10.42 -2.64 2.60
CA ARG A 26 -9.82 -2.07 1.40
C ARG A 26 -10.01 -0.56 1.40
N TYR A 27 -8.92 0.18 1.53
CA TYR A 27 -8.90 1.65 1.48
C TYR A 27 -8.33 2.21 0.17
N TRP A 28 -8.25 1.38 -0.86
CA TRP A 28 -7.76 1.74 -2.20
C TRP A 28 -8.75 1.22 -3.27
N PRO A 29 -8.74 1.75 -4.49
CA PRO A 29 -9.72 1.46 -5.53
C PRO A 29 -9.46 0.11 -6.18
N LEU A 30 -10.53 -0.56 -6.62
CA LEU A 30 -10.42 -1.61 -7.63
C LEU A 30 -10.45 -0.92 -8.99
N LYS A 31 -9.59 -1.34 -9.91
CA LYS A 31 -9.40 -0.68 -11.20
C LYS A 31 -10.70 -0.37 -11.96
N GLN A 32 -10.58 0.67 -12.78
CA GLN A 32 -11.50 1.23 -13.78
C GLN A 32 -12.52 2.25 -13.27
N GLU A 33 -12.68 2.40 -11.95
CA GLU A 33 -13.48 3.49 -11.39
C GLU A 33 -12.76 4.13 -10.19
N PRO A 34 -12.75 5.46 -10.06
CA PRO A 34 -12.21 6.13 -8.89
C PRO A 34 -12.94 5.67 -7.62
N LEU A 35 -12.21 5.18 -6.62
CA LEU A 35 -12.82 4.94 -5.31
C LEU A 35 -12.92 6.26 -4.57
N GLN A 36 -14.14 6.65 -4.26
CA GLN A 36 -14.43 7.78 -3.39
C GLN A 36 -14.54 7.32 -1.94
N ILE A 37 -13.72 7.90 -1.07
CA ILE A 37 -13.81 7.72 0.38
C ILE A 37 -13.85 9.11 1.01
N GLY A 38 -15.04 9.58 1.38
CA GLY A 38 -15.21 10.96 1.88
C GLY A 38 -14.74 11.98 0.83
N PRO A 39 -13.82 12.90 1.15
CA PRO A 39 -13.29 13.88 0.19
C PRO A 39 -12.19 13.34 -0.74
N PHE A 40 -11.83 12.06 -0.66
CA PHE A 40 -10.68 11.49 -1.36
C PHE A 40 -11.07 10.62 -2.56
N SER A 41 -10.38 10.79 -3.69
CA SER A 41 -10.52 10.01 -4.94
C SER A 41 -9.25 9.21 -5.24
N ILE A 42 -9.36 7.93 -5.60
CA ILE A 42 -8.19 7.05 -5.74
C ILE A 42 -8.25 6.22 -7.05
N ILE A 43 -7.13 6.05 -7.79
CA ILE A 43 -7.01 5.25 -9.05
C ILE A 43 -5.84 4.22 -8.98
N GLN A 44 -5.95 3.04 -9.63
CA GLN A 44 -4.92 1.97 -9.62
C GLN A 44 -4.38 1.61 -11.04
N VAL A 45 -3.06 1.31 -11.16
CA VAL A 45 -2.38 0.77 -12.38
C VAL A 45 -1.96 -0.72 -12.17
N PRO A 46 -1.93 -1.63 -13.18
CA PRO A 46 -1.68 -3.07 -12.95
C PRO A 46 -0.21 -3.48 -13.01
N ARG A 47 0.22 -4.28 -12.03
CA ARG A 47 1.35 -5.19 -12.13
C ARG A 47 1.07 -6.42 -11.25
N ARG A 48 1.12 -7.63 -11.81
CA ARG A 48 0.99 -8.89 -11.05
C ARG A 48 2.40 -9.41 -10.71
N SER A 49 2.82 -9.21 -9.46
CA SER A 49 3.91 -9.94 -8.81
C SER A 49 3.50 -10.23 -7.36
N TYR A 50 4.32 -10.95 -6.59
CA TYR A 50 4.10 -11.18 -5.14
C TYR A 50 3.98 -9.87 -4.33
N VAL A 51 4.39 -8.74 -4.94
CA VAL A 51 4.29 -7.38 -4.44
C VAL A 51 3.39 -6.57 -5.37
N ILE A 52 2.23 -6.15 -4.89
CA ILE A 52 1.36 -5.22 -5.64
C ILE A 52 1.81 -3.80 -5.32
N VAL A 53 2.10 -3.01 -6.36
CA VAL A 53 2.43 -1.58 -6.23
C VAL A 53 1.30 -0.74 -6.82
N ARG A 54 0.85 0.27 -6.08
CA ARG A 54 -0.16 1.24 -6.52
C ARG A 54 0.37 2.66 -6.32
N THR A 55 0.25 3.49 -7.34
CA THR A 55 0.39 4.95 -7.20
C THR A 55 -1.00 5.51 -7.00
N LEU A 56 -1.22 6.14 -5.86
CA LEU A 56 -2.48 6.76 -5.46
C LEU A 56 -2.29 8.27 -5.48
N SER A 57 -3.35 8.99 -5.85
CA SER A 57 -3.41 10.43 -5.61
C SER A 57 -4.37 10.68 -4.46
N VAL A 58 -3.99 11.53 -3.51
CA VAL A 58 -4.80 11.86 -2.34
C VAL A 58 -5.05 13.36 -2.39
N SER A 59 -6.32 13.78 -2.35
CA SER A 59 -6.68 15.20 -2.41
C SER A 59 -7.41 15.64 -1.14
N PHE A 60 -7.04 16.79 -0.58
CA PHE A 60 -7.72 17.41 0.55
C PHE A 60 -7.52 18.93 0.52
N GLN A 61 -8.62 19.69 0.67
CA GLN A 61 -8.61 21.16 0.70
C GLN A 61 -7.83 21.82 -0.46
N ASN A 62 -8.11 21.39 -1.70
CA ASN A 62 -7.46 21.85 -2.94
C ASN A 62 -5.94 21.53 -3.05
N GLU A 63 -5.39 20.75 -2.12
CA GLU A 63 -4.05 20.19 -2.24
C GLU A 63 -4.15 18.74 -2.72
N GLU A 64 -3.21 18.30 -3.55
CA GLU A 64 -3.09 16.93 -4.04
C GLU A 64 -1.69 16.40 -3.74
N ARG A 65 -1.61 15.21 -3.15
CA ARG A 65 -0.36 14.56 -2.76
C ARG A 65 -0.27 13.14 -3.34
N PRO A 66 0.83 12.78 -4.01
CA PRO A 66 1.04 11.42 -4.46
C PRO A 66 1.39 10.50 -3.27
N LEU A 67 0.84 9.30 -3.27
CA LEU A 67 1.06 8.27 -2.26
C LEU A 67 1.38 6.94 -2.95
N THR A 68 2.48 6.29 -2.56
CA THR A 68 2.82 4.97 -3.10
C THR A 68 2.46 3.88 -2.10
N HIS A 69 1.69 2.90 -2.55
CA HIS A 69 1.23 1.78 -1.74
C HIS A 69 1.86 0.48 -2.24
N PHE A 70 2.67 -0.14 -1.40
CA PHE A 70 3.21 -1.48 -1.60
C PHE A 70 2.40 -2.48 -0.78
N GLN A 71 2.02 -3.60 -1.40
CA GLN A 71 1.31 -4.68 -0.72
C GLN A 71 1.96 -6.02 -1.03
N TYR A 72 2.54 -6.64 -0.02
CA TYR A 72 3.02 -8.01 -0.10
C TYR A 72 1.87 -8.98 0.20
N VAL A 73 1.55 -9.85 -0.77
CA VAL A 73 0.39 -10.76 -0.67
C VAL A 73 0.78 -12.23 -0.52
N ALA A 74 2.08 -12.53 -0.42
CA ALA A 74 2.59 -13.89 -0.33
C ALA A 74 2.90 -14.34 1.11
N TRP A 75 2.69 -13.46 2.11
CA TRP A 75 2.88 -13.83 3.51
C TRP A 75 1.75 -14.78 3.95
N PRO A 76 2.07 -15.97 4.49
CA PRO A 76 1.06 -16.90 4.96
C PRO A 76 0.57 -16.55 6.37
N ASP A 77 -0.68 -16.91 6.70
CA ASP A 77 -1.26 -16.76 8.04
C ASP A 77 -0.45 -17.45 9.16
N ARG A 78 0.24 -18.54 8.82
CA ARG A 78 1.06 -19.32 9.74
C ARG A 78 2.43 -19.53 9.12
N GLY A 79 3.48 -19.13 9.83
CA GLY A 79 4.86 -19.27 9.38
C GLY A 79 5.35 -18.08 8.56
N ILE A 80 6.29 -18.35 7.66
CA ILE A 80 6.94 -17.37 6.80
C ILE A 80 6.87 -17.85 5.34
N PRO A 81 7.03 -16.97 4.34
CA PRO A 81 7.19 -17.39 2.96
C PRO A 81 8.40 -18.32 2.79
N ASP A 82 8.27 -19.38 1.98
CA ASP A 82 9.39 -20.26 1.62
C ASP A 82 10.51 -19.51 0.90
N ASN A 83 10.15 -18.42 0.20
CA ASN A 83 11.07 -17.50 -0.44
C ASN A 83 10.71 -16.05 -0.11
N TYR A 84 11.61 -15.37 0.60
CA TYR A 84 11.47 -13.98 1.03
C TYR A 84 12.16 -12.96 0.10
N SER A 85 12.73 -13.38 -1.04
CA SER A 85 13.42 -12.48 -1.98
C SER A 85 12.53 -11.33 -2.44
N HIS A 86 11.26 -11.61 -2.77
CA HIS A 86 10.30 -10.59 -3.17
C HIS A 86 9.89 -9.65 -2.04
N PHE A 87 9.97 -10.11 -0.79
CA PHE A 87 9.74 -9.24 0.37
C PHE A 87 10.93 -8.28 0.57
N LEU A 88 12.16 -8.77 0.42
CA LEU A 88 13.36 -7.92 0.45
C LEU A 88 13.36 -6.91 -0.71
N GLU A 89 13.02 -7.36 -1.92
CA GLU A 89 12.83 -6.51 -3.08
C GLU A 89 11.79 -5.42 -2.82
N MET A 90 10.68 -5.73 -2.13
CA MET A 90 9.71 -4.71 -1.71
C MET A 90 10.33 -3.68 -0.76
N ILE A 91 11.11 -4.12 0.23
CA ILE A 91 11.76 -3.21 1.20
C ILE A 91 12.73 -2.27 0.48
N GLU A 92 13.50 -2.78 -0.48
CA GLU A 92 14.40 -1.96 -1.31
C GLU A 92 13.60 -0.91 -2.10
N HIS A 93 12.51 -1.31 -2.75
CA HIS A 93 11.65 -0.37 -3.47
C HIS A 93 10.95 0.65 -2.57
N VAL A 94 10.54 0.25 -1.36
CA VAL A 94 9.98 1.16 -0.34
C VAL A 94 11.00 2.22 0.04
N ARG A 95 12.25 1.83 0.30
CA ARG A 95 13.35 2.76 0.62
C ARG A 95 13.68 3.68 -0.55
N LEU A 96 13.80 3.13 -1.75
CA LEU A 96 14.03 3.92 -2.96
C LEU A 96 12.91 4.93 -3.21
N LYS A 97 11.67 4.55 -2.93
CA LYS A 97 10.53 5.45 -3.13
C LYS A 97 10.43 6.53 -2.04
N GLN A 98 10.85 6.21 -0.82
CA GLN A 98 10.95 7.18 0.27
C GLN A 98 12.06 8.20 0.00
N GLY A 99 13.23 7.76 -0.50
CA GLY A 99 14.40 8.62 -0.68
C GLY A 99 14.89 9.20 0.65
N ASP A 100 15.34 10.45 0.61
CA ASP A 100 15.82 11.19 1.80
C ASP A 100 14.70 11.92 2.56
N ASP A 101 13.43 11.59 2.27
CA ASP A 101 12.30 12.26 2.89
C ASP A 101 12.17 11.90 4.38
N SER A 102 12.02 12.91 5.23
CA SER A 102 11.94 12.76 6.69
C SER A 102 10.57 12.30 7.20
N ALA A 103 9.53 12.30 6.36
CA ALA A 103 8.21 11.81 6.73
C ALA A 103 8.25 10.30 7.03
N PRO A 104 7.42 9.79 7.95
CA PRO A 104 7.43 8.37 8.28
C PRO A 104 6.88 7.51 7.12
N ILE A 105 7.39 6.28 7.02
CA ILE A 105 6.78 5.22 6.23
C ILE A 105 5.66 4.59 7.08
N CYS A 106 4.45 4.51 6.53
CA CYS A 106 3.35 3.83 7.21
C CYS A 106 3.40 2.33 6.93
N VAL A 107 3.58 1.52 7.97
CA VAL A 107 3.62 0.05 7.86
C VAL A 107 2.45 -0.55 8.62
N HIS A 108 1.74 -1.53 8.03
CA HIS A 108 0.72 -2.29 8.76
C HIS A 108 0.52 -3.72 8.23
N CYS A 109 -0.04 -4.55 9.09
CA CYS A 109 -0.50 -5.92 8.85
C CYS A 109 -1.65 -6.24 9.82
N ARG A 110 -2.22 -7.46 9.77
CA ARG A 110 -3.16 -7.97 10.77
C ARG A 110 -2.99 -9.45 11.06
#